data_AF-A0A972I6Q2-F1
#
_entry.id   AF-A0A972I6Q2-F1
#
_cell.length_a   1.000
_cell.length_b   1.000
_cell.length_c   1.000
_cell.angle_alpha   90.00
_cell.angle_beta   90.00
_cell.angle_gamma   90.00
#
_symmetry.space_group_name_H-M   'P 1'
#
loop_
_entity.id
_entity.type
_entity.pdbx_description
1 polymer ?
#
loop_
_entity_poly.entity_id
_entity_poly.type
_entity_poly.pdbx_seq_one_letter_code
_entity_poly.pdbx_strand_id
1 'polypeptide(L)' 'MILLVVGVFLLLFLWEAPGLVAKEYWRELAVFTILLLIGLVFSLLLVGGVELPYIESFWIKVFAKVGKALTPGS' A
#
# COMPACT_ATOMS: atom_id res chain seq x y z
N MET A 1 -8.91 -16.99 -5.59
CA MET A 1 -7.63 -16.29 -5.38
C MET A 1 -7.75 -15.09 -4.44
N ILE A 2 -8.73 -14.19 -4.65
CA ILE A 2 -8.91 -12.99 -3.79
C ILE A 2 -9.04 -13.32 -2.30
N LEU A 3 -9.87 -14.31 -1.93
CA LEU A 3 -10.04 -14.74 -0.53
C LEU A 3 -8.72 -15.23 0.11
N LEU A 4 -7.86 -15.90 -0.66
CA LEU A 4 -6.55 -16.36 -0.18
C LEU A 4 -5.61 -15.18 0.04
N VAL A 5 -5.60 -14.20 -0.88
CA VAL A 5 -4.82 -12.96 -0.72
C VAL A 5 -5.25 -12.26 0.57
N VAL A 6 -6.55 -11.97 0.71
CA VAL A 6 -7.08 -11.30 1.92
C VAL A 6 -6.76 -12.11 3.19
N GLY A 7 -6.87 -13.44 3.13
CA GLY A 7 -6.53 -14.32 4.24
C GLY A 7 -5.06 -14.24 4.67
N VAL A 8 -4.11 -14.19 3.73
CA VAL A 8 -2.69 -14.03 4.02
C VAL A 8 -2.40 -12.67 4.68
N PHE A 9 -2.99 -11.60 4.15
CA PHE A 9 -2.82 -10.26 4.74
C PHE A 9 -3.45 -10.16 6.14
N LEU A 10 -4.58 -10.82 6.39
CA LEU A 10 -5.19 -10.94 7.72
C LEU A 10 -4.32 -11.70 8.70
N LEU A 11 -3.73 -12.83 8.27
CA LEU A 11 -2.81 -13.61 9.11
C LEU A 11 -1.57 -12.81 9.48
N LEU A 12 -0.97 -12.10 8.52
CA LEU A 12 0.17 -11.21 8.78
C LEU A 12 -0.20 -10.13 9.79
N PHE A 13 -1.37 -9.50 9.62
CA PHE A 13 -1.84 -8.50 10.56
C PHE A 13 -2.06 -9.08 11.96
N LEU A 14 -2.74 -10.22 12.08
CA LEU A 14 -2.99 -10.87 13.38
C LEU A 14 -1.72 -11.39 14.05
N TRP A 15 -0.68 -11.70 13.28
CA TRP A 15 0.61 -12.14 13.82
C TRP A 15 1.44 -10.95 14.34
N GLU A 16 1.58 -9.90 13.53
CA GLU A 16 2.50 -8.80 13.81
C GLU A 16 1.87 -7.69 14.68
N ALA A 17 0.59 -7.36 14.44
CA ALA A 17 -0.11 -6.28 15.15
C ALA A 17 -0.14 -6.45 16.67
N PRO A 18 -0.45 -7.62 17.26
CA PRO A 18 -0.44 -7.75 18.73
C PRO A 18 0.97 -7.56 19.32
N GLY A 19 2.03 -7.94 18.59
CA GLY A 19 3.40 -7.72 19.02
C GLY A 19 3.78 -6.23 19.07
N LEU A 20 3.28 -5.45 18.11
CA LEU A 20 3.47 -3.99 18.03
C LEU A 20 2.64 -3.24 19.08
N VAL A 21 1.39 -3.66 19.30
CA VAL A 21 0.52 -3.08 20.34
C VAL A 21 1.07 -3.38 21.74
N ALA A 22 1.56 -4.60 21.99
CA ALA A 22 2.13 -4.98 23.27
C ALA A 22 3.38 -4.15 23.65
N LYS A 23 4.11 -3.62 22.67
CA LYS A 23 5.29 -2.77 22.88
C LYS A 23 4.98 -1.27 22.86
N GLU A 24 3.70 -0.87 22.78
CA GLU A 24 3.24 0.52 22.64
C GLU A 24 3.86 1.26 21.43
N TYR A 25 4.26 0.53 20.39
CA TYR A 25 4.85 1.12 19.19
C TYR A 25 3.79 1.55 18.18
N TRP A 26 2.98 2.53 18.58
CA TRP A 26 1.88 3.07 17.78
C TRP A 26 2.31 3.62 16.41
N ARG A 27 3.50 4.21 16.33
CA ARG A 27 4.05 4.72 15.06
C ARG A 27 4.42 3.59 14.11
N GLU A 28 5.01 2.52 14.63
CA GLU A 28 5.38 1.36 13.83
C GLU A 28 4.16 0.56 13.41
N LEU A 29 3.15 0.45 14.30
CA LEU A 29 1.83 -0.10 13.96
C LEU A 29 1.18 0.67 12.81
N ALA A 30 1.23 2.00 12.84
CA ALA A 30 0.68 2.84 11.77
C ALA A 30 1.42 2.61 10.44
N VAL A 31 2.77 2.63 10.45
CA VAL A 31 3.57 2.39 9.24
C VAL A 31 3.34 0.98 8.70
N PHE A 32 3.34 -0.03 9.56
CA PHE A 32 3.03 -1.42 9.20
C PHE A 32 1.65 -1.54 8.56
N THR A 33 0.62 -0.97 9.18
CA THR A 33 -0.76 -1.02 8.67
C THR A 33 -0.88 -0.32 7.32
N ILE A 34 -0.25 0.84 7.15
CA ILE A 34 -0.24 1.57 5.87
C ILE A 34 0.44 0.75 4.78
N LEU A 35 1.63 0.19 5.05
CA LEU A 35 2.35 -0.66 4.10
C LEU A 35 1.56 -1.93 3.75
N LEU A 36 0.92 -2.55 4.75
CA LEU A 36 0.08 -3.73 4.58
C LEU A 36 -1.14 -3.43 3.71
N LEU A 37 -1.81 -2.29 3.95
CA LEU A 37 -2.91 -1.82 3.11
C LEU A 37 -2.48 -1.53 1.67
N ILE A 38 -1.34 -0.88 1.48
CA ILE A 38 -0.79 -0.62 0.14
C ILE A 38 -0.56 -1.96 -0.59
N GLY A 39 0.11 -2.91 0.05
CA GLY A 39 0.36 -4.23 -0.51
C GLY A 39 -0.93 -5.00 -0.84
N LEU A 40 -1.96 -4.87 0.01
CA LEU A 40 -3.27 -5.48 -0.21
C LEU A 40 -3.96 -4.87 -1.42
N VAL A 41 -3.99 -3.54 -1.53
CA VAL A 41 -4.59 -2.84 -2.69
C VAL A 41 -3.87 -3.25 -3.97
N PHE A 42 -2.53 -3.25 -3.98
CA PHE A 42 -1.76 -3.71 -5.14
C PHE A 42 -2.07 -5.16 -5.50
N SER A 43 -2.12 -6.07 -4.52
CA SER A 43 -2.46 -7.48 -4.77
C SER A 43 -3.87 -7.64 -5.32
N LEU A 44 -4.84 -6.87 -4.83
CA LEU A 44 -6.21 -6.88 -5.32
C LEU A 44 -6.29 -6.35 -6.76
N LEU A 45 -5.57 -5.28 -7.10
CA LEU A 45 -5.49 -4.77 -8.48
C LEU A 45 -4.89 -5.83 -9.42
N LEU A 46 -3.82 -6.49 -8.99
CA LEU A 46 -3.11 -7.51 -9.76
C LEU A 46 -3.98 -8.75 -10.00
N VAL A 47 -4.67 -9.25 -8.96
CA VAL A 47 -5.62 -10.35 -9.08
C VAL A 47 -6.88 -9.95 -9.85
N GLY A 48 -7.27 -8.68 -9.78
CA GLY A 48 -8.36 -8.10 -10.57
C GLY A 48 -8.06 -7.98 -12.06
N GLY A 49 -6.86 -8.36 -12.51
CA GLY A 49 -6.44 -8.26 -13.92
C GLY A 49 -6.23 -6.83 -14.39
N VAL A 50 -6.08 -5.88 -13.45
CA VAL A 50 -5.71 -4.51 -13.80
C VAL A 50 -4.27 -4.54 -14.27
N GLU A 51 -4.05 -4.25 -15.55
CA GLU A 51 -2.70 -4.05 -16.10
C GLU A 51 -2.08 -2.83 -15.42
N LEU A 52 -1.25 -3.11 -14.41
CA LEU A 52 -0.50 -2.06 -13.74
C LEU A 52 0.47 -1.47 -14.78
N PRO A 53 0.38 -0.16 -15.06
CA PRO A 53 1.34 0.47 -15.94
C PRO A 53 2.74 0.28 -15.32
N TYR A 54 3.76 0.09 -16.17
CA TYR A 54 5.14 -0.06 -15.71
C TYR A 54 5.46 1.00 -14.64
N ILE A 55 6.09 0.56 -13.55
CA ILE A 55 6.38 1.38 -12.35
C ILE A 55 6.95 2.76 -12.74
N GLU A 56 7.82 2.80 -13.76
CA GLU A 56 8.41 4.05 -14.27
C GLU A 56 7.37 5.06 -14.75
N SER A 57 6.39 4.60 -15.53
CA SER A 57 5.33 5.45 -16.07
C SER A 57 4.36 5.92 -14.98
N PHE A 58 4.18 5.15 -13.91
CA PHE A 58 3.39 5.56 -12.75
C PHE A 58 4.08 6.66 -11.95
N TRP A 59 5.37 6.50 -11.65
CA TRP A 59 6.16 7.52 -10.94
C TRP A 59 6.18 8.84 -11.70
N ILE A 60 6.42 8.81 -13.02
CA ILE A 60 6.41 10.02 -13.85
C ILE A 60 5.06 10.72 -13.77
N LYS A 61 3.94 9.98 -13.82
CA LYS A 61 2.59 10.57 -13.71
C LYS A 61 2.33 11.18 -12.34
N VAL A 62 2.72 10.50 -11.26
CA VAL A 62 2.55 11.00 -9.89
C VAL A 62 3.39 12.25 -9.67
N PHE A 63 4.69 12.21 -10.02
CA PHE A 63 5.58 13.37 -9.90
C PHE A 63 5.14 14.52 -10.79
N ALA A 64 4.68 14.27 -12.03
CA ALA A 64 4.16 15.33 -12.90
C ALA A 64 2.89 15.98 -12.33
N LYS A 65 1.99 15.19 -11.72
CA LYS A 65 0.77 15.70 -11.09
C LYS A 65 1.08 16.52 -9.83
N VAL A 66 1.99 16.03 -9.00
CA VAL A 66 2.46 16.75 -7.80
C VAL A 66 3.22 18.01 -8.21
N GLY A 67 4.11 17.93 -9.20
CA GLY A 67 4.83 19.07 -9.76
C GLY A 67 3.88 20.16 -10.27
N LYS A 68 2.87 19.80 -11.07
CA LYS A 68 1.82 20.75 -11.51
C LYS A 68 1.03 21.38 -10.36
N ALA A 69 0.79 20.62 -9.27
CA ALA A 69 0.09 21.15 -8.10
C ALA A 69 0.97 22.11 -7.26
N LEU A 70 2.30 21.92 -7.29
CA LEU A 70 3.26 22.74 -6.57
C LEU A 70 3.74 23.96 -7.38
N THR A 71 3.74 23.90 -8.71
CA THR A 71 4.01 25.04 -9.60
C THR A 71 2.87 25.21 -10.61
N PRO A 72 1.76 25.85 -10.20
CA PRO A 72 0.62 26.09 -11.07
C PRO A 72 0.87 27.34 -11.93
N GLY A 73 1.78 27.28 -12.92
CA GLY A 73 2.02 28.47 -13.77
C GLY A 73 3.25 28.53 -14.67
N SER A 74 3.70 27.42 -15.28
CA SER A 74 4.64 27.48 -16.41
C SER A 74 4.14 26.69 -17.60
#